data_AF-A0A0F2RQC9-F1
#
_entry.id   AF-A0A0F2RQC9-F1
#
_cell.length_a   1.000
_cell.length_b   1.000
_cell.length_c   1.000
_cell.angle_alpha   90.00
_cell.angle_beta   90.00
_cell.angle_gamma   90.00
#
_symmetry.space_group_name_H-M   'P 1'
#
loop_
_entity.id
_entity.type
_entity.pdbx_description
1 polymer ?
#
loop_
_entity_poly.entity_id
_entity_poly.type
_entity_poly.pdbx_seq_one_letter_code
_entity_poly.pdbx_strand_id
1 'polypeptide(L)'
;MTDQPFLLPAVLAHNPTVRKALAAEVGNLDAVPDWLALGEALSGGAVERVVAAFLGNKSERVMLAAVLMKADYASAAVEVSPNFWVAWGGLDRRNKMLLLDLLDEDVP
;
A
#
# COMPACT_ATOMS: atom_id res chain seq x y z
N MET A 1 19.64 -11.23 -11.44
CA MET A 1 18.29 -11.21 -10.85
C MET A 1 18.45 -11.45 -9.37
N THR A 2 18.48 -10.38 -8.58
CA THR A 2 18.41 -10.49 -7.12
C THR A 2 16.97 -10.84 -6.78
N ASP A 3 16.74 -12.03 -6.23
CA ASP A 3 15.47 -12.45 -5.62
C ASP A 3 15.15 -11.51 -4.44
N GLN A 4 14.68 -10.30 -4.71
CA GLN A 4 14.12 -9.48 -3.65
C GLN A 4 12.82 -10.15 -3.19
N PRO A 5 12.68 -10.42 -1.89
CA PRO A 5 11.48 -11.06 -1.37
C PRO A 5 10.27 -10.17 -1.65
N PHE A 6 9.18 -10.76 -2.14
CA PHE A 6 7.92 -10.05 -2.34
C PHE A 6 7.54 -9.28 -1.06
N LEU A 7 7.53 -7.96 -1.14
CA LEU A 7 7.49 -7.08 0.03
C LEU A 7 6.09 -6.91 0.64
N LEU A 8 5.01 -7.25 -0.09
CA LEU A 8 3.64 -7.04 0.39
C LEU A 8 3.37 -7.71 1.75
N PRO A 9 3.71 -8.99 2.02
CA PRO A 9 3.47 -9.60 3.33
C PRO A 9 4.20 -8.87 4.45
N ALA A 10 5.43 -8.40 4.21
CA ALA A 10 6.20 -7.63 5.18
C ALA A 10 5.54 -6.26 5.46
N VAL A 11 5.08 -5.57 4.43
CA VAL A 11 4.35 -4.30 4.55
C VAL A 11 3.05 -4.48 5.34
N LEU A 12 2.27 -5.52 5.04
CA LEU A 12 1.01 -5.81 5.72
C LEU A 12 1.20 -6.25 7.18
N ALA A 13 2.27 -6.99 7.48
CA ALA A 13 2.62 -7.36 8.85
C ALA A 13 3.05 -6.14 9.68
N HIS A 14 3.82 -5.21 9.08
CA HIS A 14 4.28 -3.99 9.73
C HIS A 14 3.15 -2.94 9.90
N ASN A 15 2.11 -2.98 9.06
CA ASN A 15 1.00 -2.02 9.07
C ASN A 15 -0.37 -2.70 9.24
N PRO A 16 -0.75 -3.11 10.47
CA PRO A 16 -2.00 -3.81 10.74
C PRO A 16 -3.25 -3.05 10.30
N THR A 17 -3.24 -1.72 10.40
CA THR A 17 -4.36 -0.87 9.97
C THR A 17 -4.56 -0.93 8.45
N VAL A 18 -3.46 -0.89 7.67
CA VAL A 18 -3.50 -1.03 6.21
C VAL A 18 -3.96 -2.43 5.83
N ARG A 19 -3.41 -3.47 6.48
CA ARG A 19 -3.84 -4.86 6.28
C ARG A 19 -5.33 -5.03 6.53
N LYS A 20 -5.84 -4.50 7.64
CA LYS A 20 -7.26 -4.59 7.99
C LYS A 20 -8.15 -3.92 6.94
N ALA A 21 -7.74 -2.76 6.43
CA ALA A 21 -8.50 -2.04 5.42
C ALA A 21 -8.57 -2.81 4.10
N LEU A 22 -7.44 -3.35 3.64
CA LEU A 22 -7.39 -4.17 2.43
C LEU A 22 -8.15 -5.48 2.60
N ALA A 23 -8.00 -6.16 3.74
CA ALA A 23 -8.68 -7.44 4.01
C ALA A 23 -10.20 -7.31 4.16
N ALA A 24 -10.72 -6.10 4.39
CA ALA A 24 -12.17 -5.86 4.40
C ALA A 24 -12.79 -6.01 3.00
N GLU A 25 -12.00 -5.78 1.95
CA GLU A 25 -12.45 -5.82 0.55
C GLU A 25 -11.81 -7.00 -0.22
N VAL A 26 -10.64 -7.45 0.19
CA VAL A 26 -9.90 -8.57 -0.40
C VAL A 26 -10.11 -9.82 0.45
N GLY A 27 -10.98 -10.72 -0.01
CA GLY A 27 -11.43 -11.89 0.77
C GLY A 27 -10.32 -12.86 1.21
N ASN A 28 -9.21 -12.97 0.48
CA ASN A 28 -8.04 -13.75 0.88
C ASN A 28 -6.73 -13.00 0.59
N LEU A 29 -6.52 -11.90 1.33
CA LEU A 29 -5.36 -11.03 1.14
C LEU A 29 -4.01 -11.77 1.31
N ASP A 30 -3.94 -12.78 2.17
CA ASP A 30 -2.71 -13.54 2.42
C ASP A 30 -2.35 -14.48 1.25
N ALA A 31 -3.29 -14.76 0.34
CA ALA A 31 -3.05 -15.57 -0.86
C ALA A 31 -2.70 -14.73 -2.10
N VAL A 32 -2.59 -13.41 -1.96
CA VAL A 32 -2.23 -12.52 -3.07
C VAL A 32 -0.72 -12.63 -3.34
N PRO A 33 -0.31 -13.13 -4.52
CA PRO A 33 1.09 -13.48 -4.80
C PRO A 33 1.98 -12.31 -5.19
N ASP A 34 1.40 -11.23 -5.73
CA ASP A 34 2.13 -10.06 -6.23
C ASP A 34 1.25 -8.77 -6.19
N TRP A 35 1.83 -7.65 -6.62
CA TRP A 35 1.14 -6.35 -6.67
C TRP A 35 0.04 -6.29 -7.74
N LEU A 36 0.19 -7.03 -8.84
CA LEU A 36 -0.78 -7.07 -9.93
C LEU A 36 -2.05 -7.80 -9.48
N ALA A 37 -1.90 -8.96 -8.84
CA ALA A 37 -2.99 -9.72 -8.25
C ALA A 37 -3.69 -8.95 -7.12
N LEU A 38 -2.95 -8.12 -6.36
CA LEU A 38 -3.56 -7.17 -5.43
C LEU A 38 -4.43 -6.16 -6.18
N GLY A 39 -3.92 -5.64 -7.30
CA GLY A 39 -4.63 -4.78 -8.24
C GLY A 39 -5.96 -5.40 -8.67
N GLU A 40 -5.91 -6.60 -9.25
CA GLU A 40 -7.10 -7.33 -9.68
C GLU A 40 -8.10 -7.58 -8.55
N ALA A 41 -7.62 -7.91 -7.35
CA ALA A 41 -8.47 -8.16 -6.19
C ALA A 41 -9.19 -6.90 -5.65
N LEU A 42 -8.64 -5.71 -5.93
CA LEU A 42 -9.23 -4.42 -5.56
C LEU A 42 -10.10 -3.79 -6.67
N SER A 43 -10.31 -4.51 -7.77
CA SER A 43 -11.15 -4.07 -8.88
C SER A 43 -12.65 -4.02 -8.50
N GLY A 44 -13.49 -3.51 -9.41
CA GLY A 44 -14.95 -3.53 -9.22
C GLY A 44 -15.45 -2.63 -8.08
N GLY A 45 -14.78 -1.51 -7.81
CA GLY A 45 -15.21 -0.56 -6.79
C GLY A 45 -14.62 -0.80 -5.39
N ALA A 46 -13.81 -1.85 -5.20
CA ALA A 46 -13.25 -2.20 -3.90
C ALA A 46 -12.23 -1.17 -3.43
N VAL A 47 -11.36 -0.69 -4.32
CA VAL A 47 -10.39 0.36 -3.97
C VAL A 47 -11.07 1.63 -3.45
N GLU A 48 -12.17 2.08 -4.06
CA GLU A 48 -12.90 3.27 -3.63
C GLU A 48 -13.50 3.08 -2.23
N ARG A 49 -13.98 1.87 -1.91
CA ARG A 49 -14.48 1.55 -0.57
C ARG A 49 -13.35 1.52 0.47
N VAL A 50 -12.20 0.95 0.12
CA VAL A 50 -11.00 1.02 0.99
C VAL A 50 -10.66 2.48 1.28
N VAL A 51 -10.52 3.32 0.24
CA VAL A 51 -10.16 4.74 0.40
C VAL A 51 -11.18 5.49 1.25
N ALA A 52 -12.47 5.35 0.95
CA ALA A 52 -13.54 6.06 1.65
C ALA A 52 -13.63 5.67 3.14
N ALA A 53 -13.37 4.40 3.47
CA ALA A 53 -13.43 3.90 4.84
C ALA A 53 -12.13 4.08 5.63
N PHE A 54 -11.02 4.47 4.99
CA PHE A 54 -9.72 4.49 5.64
C PHE A 54 -9.49 5.71 6.54
N LEU A 55 -9.65 5.50 7.85
CA LEU A 55 -9.44 6.53 8.88
C LEU A 55 -8.06 6.47 9.53
N GLY A 56 -7.05 5.92 8.84
CA GLY A 56 -5.69 5.80 9.35
C GLY A 56 -5.03 7.15 9.64
N ASN A 57 -4.01 7.12 10.49
CA ASN A 57 -3.15 8.26 10.80
C ASN A 57 -2.25 8.65 9.61
N LYS A 58 -1.48 9.72 9.76
CA LYS A 58 -0.60 10.24 8.70
C LYS A 58 0.34 9.17 8.10
N SER A 59 1.00 8.37 8.94
CA SER A 59 1.96 7.36 8.47
C SER A 59 1.24 6.22 7.74
N GLU A 60 0.13 5.77 8.29
CA GLU A 60 -0.69 4.70 7.72
C GLU A 60 -1.29 5.10 6.37
N ARG A 61 -1.69 6.38 6.22
CA ARG A 61 -2.16 6.93 4.94
C ARG A 61 -1.08 6.97 3.88
N VAL A 62 0.14 7.36 4.26
CA VAL A 62 1.28 7.33 3.32
C VAL A 62 1.58 5.89 2.89
N MET A 63 1.53 4.95 3.82
CA MET A 63 1.74 3.54 3.51
C MET A 63 0.65 2.97 2.60
N LEU A 64 -0.62 3.21 2.90
CA LEU A 64 -1.73 2.77 2.04
C LEU A 64 -1.60 3.40 0.65
N ALA A 65 -1.27 4.69 0.55
CA ALA A 65 -1.07 5.35 -0.74
C ALA A 65 0.05 4.68 -1.55
N ALA A 66 1.18 4.32 -0.93
CA ALA A 66 2.27 3.64 -1.63
C ALA A 66 1.89 2.21 -2.07
N VAL A 67 1.13 1.47 -1.26
CA VAL A 67 0.60 0.15 -1.63
C VAL A 67 -0.36 0.28 -2.82
N LEU A 68 -1.28 1.24 -2.80
CA LEU A 68 -2.19 1.51 -3.91
C LEU A 68 -1.43 1.93 -5.18
N MET A 69 -0.34 2.70 -5.05
CA MET A 69 0.48 3.08 -6.20
C MET A 69 1.18 1.87 -6.84
N LYS A 70 1.68 0.91 -6.03
CA LYS A 70 2.25 -0.34 -6.56
C LYS A 70 1.19 -1.27 -7.15
N ALA A 71 -0.05 -1.20 -6.69
CA ALA A 71 -1.20 -1.95 -7.22
C ALA A 71 -1.91 -1.24 -8.40
N ASP A 72 -1.24 -0.28 -9.06
CA ASP A 72 -1.75 0.48 -10.22
C ASP A 72 -2.99 1.36 -9.98
N TYR A 73 -3.16 1.83 -8.73
CA TYR A 73 -4.24 2.74 -8.33
C TYR A 73 -3.72 4.13 -7.95
N ALA A 74 -3.00 4.78 -8.87
CA ALA A 74 -2.39 6.09 -8.63
C ALA A 74 -3.41 7.17 -8.21
N SER A 75 -4.59 7.22 -8.83
CA SER A 75 -5.64 8.19 -8.47
C SER A 75 -6.12 8.00 -7.03
N ALA A 76 -6.39 6.76 -6.63
CA ALA A 76 -6.80 6.43 -5.27
C ALA A 76 -5.69 6.71 -4.24
N ALA A 77 -4.42 6.46 -4.60
CA ALA A 77 -3.27 6.80 -3.76
C ALA A 77 -3.20 8.30 -3.45
N VAL A 78 -3.46 9.16 -4.44
CA VAL A 78 -3.52 10.62 -4.27
C VAL A 78 -4.68 11.02 -3.35
N GLU A 79 -5.84 10.39 -3.46
CA GLU A 79 -6.98 10.68 -2.57
C GLU A 79 -6.68 10.33 -1.11
N VAL A 80 -5.99 9.21 -0.85
CA VAL A 80 -5.61 8.80 0.51
C VAL A 80 -4.60 9.77 1.14
N SER A 81 -3.65 10.26 0.34
CA SER A 81 -2.54 11.10 0.80
C SER A 81 -2.22 12.23 -0.20
N PRO A 82 -3.08 13.27 -0.30
CA PRO A 82 -2.92 14.34 -1.29
C PRO A 82 -1.67 15.19 -1.05
N ASN A 83 -1.13 15.18 0.17
CA ASN A 83 0.08 15.88 0.57
C ASN A 83 1.24 14.92 0.87
N PHE A 84 1.37 13.85 0.07
CA PHE A 84 2.34 12.77 0.28
C PHE A 84 3.74 13.25 0.69
N TRP A 85 4.32 14.21 -0.06
CA TRP A 85 5.67 14.73 0.20
C TRP A 85 5.79 15.55 1.49
N VAL A 86 4.72 16.24 1.89
CA VAL A 86 4.68 16.94 3.19
C VAL A 86 4.60 15.92 4.33
N ALA A 87 3.79 14.87 4.15
CA ALA A 87 3.67 13.79 5.13
C ALA A 87 4.98 13.01 5.29
N TRP A 88 5.69 12.76 4.18
CA TRP A 88 7.02 12.14 4.12
C TRP A 88 8.05 12.79 5.04
N GLY A 89 8.09 14.13 5.08
CA GLY A 89 9.04 14.88 5.89
C GLY A 89 9.00 14.48 7.37
N GLY A 90 7.80 14.18 7.88
CA GLY A 90 7.59 13.78 9.27
C GLY A 90 7.38 12.29 9.50
N LEU A 91 7.83 11.41 8.59
CA LEU A 91 7.91 9.97 8.84
C LEU A 91 9.21 9.63 9.60
N ASP A 92 9.13 8.62 10.46
CA ASP A 92 10.31 8.03 11.08
C ASP A 92 11.15 7.25 10.07
N ARG A 93 12.39 6.92 10.47
CA ARG A 93 13.37 6.25 9.60
C ARG A 93 12.90 4.86 9.14
N ARG A 94 12.20 4.09 9.97
CA ARG A 94 11.76 2.73 9.63
C ARG A 94 10.68 2.77 8.55
N ASN A 95 9.71 3.65 8.71
CA ASN A 95 8.65 3.85 7.71
C ASN A 95 9.19 4.42 6.40
N LYS A 96 10.19 5.31 6.45
CA LYS A 96 10.88 5.80 5.25
C LYS A 96 11.60 4.67 4.51
N MET A 97 12.36 3.83 5.21
CA MET A 97 13.06 2.70 4.58
C MET A 97 12.08 1.74 3.90
N LEU A 98 11.02 1.34 4.60
CA LEU A 98 10.03 0.42 4.04
C LEU A 98 9.32 1.01 2.81
N LEU A 99 9.05 2.32 2.79
CA LEU A 99 8.50 2.99 1.62
C LEU A 99 9.49 3.10 0.48
N LEU A 100 10.78 3.33 0.75
CA LEU A 100 11.80 3.32 -0.30
C LEU A 100 11.93 1.93 -0.92
N ASP A 101 11.96 0.88 -0.10
CA ASP A 101 11.99 -0.50 -0.58
C ASP A 101 10.74 -0.82 -1.42
N LEU A 102 9.58 -0.27 -1.04
CA LEU A 102 8.33 -0.42 -1.79
C LEU A 102 8.35 0.34 -3.13
N LEU A 103 8.93 1.55 -3.15
CA LEU A 103 8.98 2.43 -4.32
C LEU A 103 10.13 2.13 -5.27
N ASP A 104 11.13 1.36 -4.84
CA ASP A 104 12.16 0.86 -5.75
C ASP A 104 11.46 0.05 -6.85
N GLU A 105 11.78 0.38 -8.10
CA GLU A 105 11.22 -0.33 -9.25
C GLU A 105 11.91 -1.70 -9.33
N ASP A 106 11.12 -2.77 -9.44
CA ASP A 106 11.59 -4.08 -9.89
C ASP A 106 11.94 -3.97 -11.38
N VAL A 107 13.00 -3.22 -11.73
CA VAL A 107 13.51 -3.14 -13.10
C VAL A 107 14.28 -4.44 -13.37
N PRO A 108 13.89 -5.23 -14.39
CA PRO A 108 14.59 -6.48 -14.74
C PRO A 108 16.04 -6.26 -15.21
#